data_AF-A0A349KTH7-F1
#
_entry.id   AF-A0A349KTH7-F1
#
_cell.length_a   1.000
_cell.length_b   1.000
_cell.length_c   1.000
_cell.angle_alpha   90.00
_cell.angle_beta   90.00
_cell.angle_gamma   90.00
#
_symmetry.space_group_name_H-M   'P 1'
#
loop_
_entity.id
_entity.type
_entity.pdbx_description
1 polymer ?
#
loop_
_entity_poly.entity_id
_entity_poly.type
_entity_poly.pdbx_seq_one_letter_code
_entity_poly.pdbx_strand_id
1 'polypeptide(L)' 'ALFGAMIFIFLGFASVNIYTEVGLVTLMGLISKHGILIVEVAKQLRKAGKDKRAAIEEAAAKRLRPILMT' A
#
# COMPACT_ATOMS: atom_id res chain seq x y z
N ALA A 1 3.31 -5.91 2.79
CA ALA A 1 2.18 -6.84 2.93
C ALA A 1 2.65 -8.29 2.95
N LEU A 2 3.11 -8.85 1.82
CA LEU A 2 3.49 -10.27 1.69
C LEU A 2 4.52 -10.73 2.74
N PHE A 3 5.59 -9.96 2.94
CA PHE A 3 6.59 -10.26 3.97
C PHE A 3 6.00 -10.37 5.39
N GLY A 4 5.11 -9.44 5.75
CA GLY A 4 4.43 -9.46 7.05
C GLY A 4 3.52 -10.68 7.21
N ALA A 5 2.77 -11.04 6.17
CA ALA A 5 1.92 -12.22 6.20
C ALA A 5 2.73 -13.53 6.30
N MET A 6 3.87 -13.59 5.63
CA MET A 6 4.72 -14.79 5.60
C MET A 6 5.41 -15.06 6.95
N ILE A 7 5.68 -14.02 7.75
CA ILE A 7 6.21 -14.17 9.11
C ILE A 7 5.24 -14.94 10.02
N PHE A 8 3.94 -14.63 9.97
CA PHE A 8 2.94 -15.30 10.80
C PHE A 8 2.75 -16.79 10.43
N ILE A 9 2.85 -17.09 9.13
CA ILE A 9 2.83 -18.48 8.63
C ILE A 9 4.08 -19.22 9.11
N PHE A 10 5.26 -18.59 9.00
CA PHE A 10 6.53 -19.21 9.40
C PHE A 10 6.60 -19.49 10.91
N LEU A 11 6.02 -18.62 11.75
CA LEU A 11 5.92 -18.82 13.20
C LEU A 11 4.91 -19.91 13.61
N GLY A 12 4.24 -20.57 12.66
CA GLY A 12 3.31 -21.66 12.93
C GLY A 12 1.92 -21.22 13.40
N PHE A 13 1.63 -19.92 13.40
CA PHE A 13 0.30 -19.39 13.75
C PHE A 13 -0.75 -19.59 12.65
N ALA A 14 -0.32 -19.88 11.42
CA ALA A 14 -1.18 -20.14 10.27
C ALA A 14 -0.54 -21.15 9.31
N SER A 15 -1.37 -21.95 8.63
CA SER A 15 -0.93 -22.92 7.62
C SER A 15 -1.21 -22.39 6.20
N VAL A 16 -0.35 -22.74 5.24
CA VAL A 16 -0.55 -22.40 3.83
C VAL A 16 -1.68 -23.27 3.28
N ASN A 17 -2.84 -22.66 3.09
CA ASN A 17 -4.02 -23.26 2.48
C ASN A 17 -4.68 -22.27 1.49
N ILE A 18 -5.69 -22.75 0.77
CA ILE A 18 -6.40 -21.95 -0.25
C ILE A 18 -6.96 -20.64 0.33
N TYR A 19 -7.43 -20.63 1.58
CA TYR A 19 -7.89 -19.40 2.22
C TYR A 19 -6.77 -18.39 2.43
N THR A 20 -5.58 -18.84 2.86
CA THR A 20 -4.42 -17.95 3.00
C THR A 20 -3.96 -17.39 1.65
N GLU A 21 -3.96 -18.18 0.58
CA GLU A 21 -3.59 -17.69 -0.76
C GLU A 21 -4.57 -16.64 -1.27
N VAL A 22 -5.87 -16.86 -1.13
CA VAL A 22 -6.90 -15.87 -1.47
C VAL A 22 -6.74 -14.60 -0.63
N GLY A 23 -6.41 -14.75 0.66
CA GLY A 23 -6.09 -13.63 1.54
C GLY A 23 -4.87 -12.84 1.08
N LEU A 24 -3.79 -13.51 0.66
CA LEU A 24 -2.59 -12.87 0.11
C LEU A 24 -2.88 -12.09 -1.19
N VAL A 25 -3.70 -12.65 -2.09
CA VAL A 25 -4.14 -11.97 -3.32
C VAL A 25 -4.96 -10.72 -2.98
N THR A 26 -5.86 -10.82 -2.02
CA THR A 26 -6.67 -9.67 -1.57
C THR A 26 -5.79 -8.58 -0.96
N LEU A 27 -4.82 -8.95 -0.12
CA LEU A 27 -3.83 -8.04 0.45
C LEU A 27 -2.99 -7.34 -0.62
N MET A 28 -2.62 -8.04 -1.69
CA MET A 28 -1.94 -7.44 -2.84
C MET A 28 -2.80 -6.37 -3.51
N GLY A 29 -4.11 -6.59 -3.66
CA GLY A 29 -5.04 -5.61 -4.22
C GLY A 29 -5.15 -4.36 -3.35
N LEU A 30 -5.31 -4.54 -2.03
CA LEU A 30 -5.43 -3.44 -1.07
C LEU A 30 -4.18 -2.56 -1.07
N ILE A 31 -2.99 -3.14 -0.94
CA ILE A 31 -1.74 -2.36 -0.92
C ILE A 31 -1.51 -1.63 -2.26
N SER A 32 -1.86 -2.27 -3.38
CA SER A 32 -1.73 -1.67 -4.71
C SER A 32 -2.63 -0.44 -4.86
N LYS A 33 -3.88 -0.50 -4.39
CA LYS A 33 -4.81 0.65 -4.40
C LYS A 33 -4.25 1.84 -3.64
N HIS A 34 -3.67 1.62 -2.46
CA HIS A 34 -3.07 2.72 -1.68
C HIS A 34 -1.87 3.33 -2.39
N GLY A 35 -0.99 2.51 -2.97
CA GLY A 35 0.19 2.95 -3.72
C GLY A 35 -0.15 3.73 -4.99
N ILE A 36 -1.07 3.22 -5.82
CA ILE A 36 -1.52 3.87 -7.07
C ILE A 36 -2.05 5.27 -6.75
N LEU A 37 -2.88 5.40 -5.72
CA LEU A 37 -3.53 6.67 -5.41
C LEU A 37 -2.57 7.70 -4.76
N ILE A 38 -1.46 7.28 -4.12
CA ILE A 38 -0.37 8.20 -3.76
C ILE A 38 0.32 8.73 -5.03
N VAL A 39 0.67 7.83 -5.95
CA VAL A 39 1.36 8.19 -7.21
C VAL A 39 0.50 9.11 -8.05
N GLU A 40 -0.82 8.88 -8.09
CA GLU A 40 -1.77 9.72 -8.81
C GLU A 40 -1.79 11.16 -8.27
N VAL A 41 -1.89 11.36 -6.95
CA VAL A 41 -1.84 12.68 -6.31
C VAL A 41 -0.50 13.35 -6.56
N ALA A 42 0.61 12.61 -6.44
CA ALA A 42 1.94 13.14 -6.75
C ALA A 42 2.06 13.58 -8.23
N LYS A 43 1.46 12.83 -9.15
CA LYS A 43 1.41 13.19 -10.58
C LYS A 43 0.61 14.46 -10.81
N GLN A 44 -0.52 14.65 -10.11
CA GLN A 44 -1.30 15.89 -10.17
C GLN A 44 -0.49 17.09 -9.65
N LEU A 45 0.21 16.94 -8.52
CA LEU A 45 1.05 17.99 -7.95
C LEU A 45 2.25 18.34 -8.87
N ARG A 46 2.84 17.35 -9.53
CA ARG A 46 3.86 17.60 -10.58
C ARG A 46 3.30 18.36 -11.77
N LYS A 47 2.09 18.03 -12.23
CA LYS A 47 1.41 18.78 -13.31
C LYS A 47 1.11 20.23 -12.89
N ALA A 48 0.90 20.49 -11.60
CA ALA A 48 0.77 21.82 -11.04
C ALA A 48 2.13 22.55 -10.84
N GLY A 49 3.24 21.98 -11.33
CA GLY A 49 4.56 22.61 -11.33
C GLY A 49 5.45 22.26 -10.14
N LYS A 50 5.04 21.36 -9.23
CA LYS A 50 5.91 20.93 -8.13
C LYS A 50 7.05 20.03 -8.60
N ASP A 51 8.20 20.18 -7.96
CA ASP A 51 9.31 19.24 -8.10
C ASP A 51 8.88 17.81 -7.69
N LYS A 52 9.50 16.80 -8.31
CA LYS A 52 9.15 15.38 -8.11
C LYS A 52 9.21 15.00 -6.63
N ARG A 53 10.23 15.46 -5.89
CA ARG A 53 10.40 15.07 -4.49
C ARG A 53 9.36 15.72 -3.58
N ALA A 54 9.15 17.02 -3.74
CA ALA A 54 8.14 17.79 -3.01
C ALA A 54 6.72 17.26 -3.28
N ALA A 55 6.42 16.85 -4.51
CA ALA A 55 5.12 16.30 -4.87
C ALA A 55 4.83 14.95 -4.20
N ILE A 56 5.83 14.06 -4.10
CA ILE A 56 5.67 12.77 -3.41
C ILE A 56 5.51 12.98 -1.90
N GLU A 57 6.30 13.87 -1.30
CA GLU A 57 6.24 14.14 0.15
C GLU A 57 4.86 14.70 0.55
N GLU A 58 4.32 15.65 -0.22
CA GLU A 58 2.99 16.19 0.05
C GLU A 58 1.88 15.16 -0.23
N ALA A 59 1.99 14.38 -1.30
CA ALA A 59 1.03 13.31 -1.58
C ALA A 59 1.00 12.26 -0.46
N ALA A 60 2.17 11.87 0.05
CA ALA A 60 2.28 10.97 1.19
C ALA A 60 1.65 11.58 2.45
N ALA A 61 1.94 12.84 2.77
CA ALA A 61 1.38 13.52 3.94
C ALA A 61 -0.16 13.61 3.89
N LYS A 62 -0.74 13.98 2.74
CA LYS A 62 -2.20 14.06 2.57
C LYS A 62 -2.89 12.70 2.68
N ARG A 63 -2.21 11.64 2.23
CA ARG A 63 -2.77 10.29 2.14
C ARG A 63 -2.52 9.44 3.38
N LEU A 64 -1.61 9.85 4.26
CA LEU A 64 -1.27 9.13 5.48
C LEU A 64 -2.51 8.86 6.36
N ARG A 65 -3.31 9.89 6.63
CA ARG A 65 -4.51 9.76 7.48
C ARG A 65 -5.57 8.83 6.88
N PRO A 66 -5.93 8.93 5.59
CA PRO A 66 -6.78 7.95 4.93
C PRO A 66 -6.25 6.52 4.93
N ILE A 67 -4.94 6.32 4.70
CA ILE A 67 -4.33 4.98 4.63
C ILE A 67 -4.30 4.30 6.01
N LEU A 68 -4.10 5.08 7.09
CA LEU A 68 -4.13 4.54 8.45
C LEU A 68 -5.54 4.21 8.95
N MET A 69 -6.57 4.83 8.37
CA MET A 69 -7.97 4.59 8.74
C MET A 69 -8.51 3.28 8.15
N THR A 70 -7.90 2.77 7.08
CA THR A 70 -8.30 1.56 6.33
C THR A 70 -7.36 0.40 6.60
#